data_AF-A0A7V4L8B8-F1
#
_entry.id   AF-A0A7V4L8B8-F1
#
_cell.length_a   1.000
_cell.length_b   1.000
_cell.length_c   1.000
_cell.angle_alpha   90.00
_cell.angle_beta   90.00
_cell.angle_gamma   90.00
#
_symmetry.space_group_name_H-M   'P 1'
#
loop_
_entity.id
_entity.type
_entity.pdbx_description
1 polymer ?
#
loop_
_entity_poly.entity_id
_entity_poly.type
_entity_poly.pdbx_seq_one_letter_code
_entity_poly.pdbx_strand_id
1 'polypeptide(L)'
;NLKPTGAKAIVGLGFVALDRGQLSAAYDYFKRALTVRPSFPPAIFGIAEVHRARGEKELAIHSYQRYLDMSPNGTDAPAARRQIQSLQGGRQIR
;
A
#
# COMPACT_ATOMS: atom_id res chain seq x y z
N ASN A 1 18.35 -16.19 -16.46
CA ASN A 1 16.90 -16.20 -16.15
C ASN A 1 16.63 -15.75 -14.72
N LEU A 2 16.65 -14.44 -14.44
CA LEU A 2 16.27 -13.90 -13.14
C LEU A 2 14.80 -13.49 -13.20
N LYS A 3 13.87 -14.44 -13.02
CA LYS A 3 12.49 -14.06 -12.74
C LYS A 3 12.48 -13.38 -11.37
N PRO A 4 11.93 -12.16 -11.22
CA PRO A 4 11.74 -11.53 -9.92
C PRO A 4 10.67 -12.31 -9.12
N THR A 5 11.03 -13.47 -8.56
CA THR A 5 10.08 -14.37 -7.87
C THR A 5 9.91 -14.03 -6.39
N GLY A 6 10.79 -13.20 -5.82
CA GLY A 6 10.69 -12.80 -4.42
C GLY A 6 9.63 -11.72 -4.17
N ALA A 7 8.99 -11.75 -3.00
CA ALA A 7 7.98 -10.76 -2.60
C ALA A 7 8.45 -9.31 -2.78
N LYS A 8 9.74 -9.00 -2.52
CA LYS A 8 10.32 -7.65 -2.75
C LYS A 8 10.23 -7.21 -4.20
N ALA A 9 10.54 -8.10 -5.13
CA ALA A 9 10.57 -7.78 -6.55
C ALA A 9 9.15 -7.68 -7.14
N ILE A 10 8.21 -8.52 -6.64
CA ILE A 10 6.78 -8.39 -6.96
C ILE A 10 6.23 -7.04 -6.45
N VAL A 11 6.60 -6.61 -5.24
CA VAL A 11 6.25 -5.26 -4.73
C VAL A 11 6.79 -4.16 -5.64
N GLY A 12 8.02 -4.29 -6.12
CA GLY A 12 8.59 -3.36 -7.10
C GLY A 12 7.73 -3.23 -8.36
N LEU A 13 7.25 -4.35 -8.92
CA LEU A 13 6.31 -4.34 -10.05
C LEU A 13 4.98 -3.67 -9.70
N GLY A 14 4.49 -3.87 -8.46
CA GLY A 14 3.30 -3.20 -7.95
C GLY A 14 3.44 -1.68 -7.93
N PHE A 15 4.57 -1.17 -7.43
CA PHE A 15 4.84 0.27 -7.42
C PHE A 15 5.02 0.84 -8.83
N VAL A 16 5.67 0.12 -9.75
CA VAL A 16 5.77 0.54 -11.17
C VAL A 16 4.38 0.60 -11.82
N ALA A 17 3.51 -0.38 -11.55
CA ALA A 17 2.14 -0.37 -12.06
C ALA A 17 1.32 0.78 -11.46
N LEU A 18 1.50 1.07 -10.17
CA LEU A 18 0.84 2.19 -9.49
C LEU A 18 1.25 3.53 -10.09
N ASP A 19 2.55 3.75 -10.32
CA ASP A 19 3.10 4.96 -10.94
C ASP A 19 2.52 5.18 -12.36
N ARG A 20 2.26 4.09 -13.08
CA ARG A 20 1.61 4.10 -14.40
C ARG A 20 0.07 4.26 -14.35
N GLY A 21 -0.52 4.44 -13.16
CA GLY A 21 -1.97 4.52 -12.98
C GLY A 21 -2.70 3.20 -13.19
N GLN A 22 -1.99 2.07 -13.28
CA GLN A 22 -2.56 0.74 -13.52
C GLN A 22 -3.04 0.14 -12.19
N LEU A 23 -4.04 0.78 -11.56
CA LEU A 23 -4.44 0.51 -10.18
C LEU A 23 -4.88 -0.94 -9.93
N SER A 24 -5.53 -1.59 -10.90
CA SER A 24 -5.90 -3.01 -10.80
C SER A 24 -4.67 -3.92 -10.80
N ALA A 25 -3.75 -3.72 -11.73
CA ALA A 25 -2.52 -4.49 -11.81
C ALA A 25 -1.63 -4.29 -10.57
N ALA A 26 -1.52 -3.04 -10.09
CA ALA A 26 -0.77 -2.71 -8.88
C ALA A 26 -1.29 -3.50 -7.67
N TYR A 27 -2.62 -3.50 -7.47
CA TYR A 27 -3.27 -4.26 -6.41
C TYR A 27 -2.95 -5.76 -6.48
N ASP A 28 -3.05 -6.34 -7.68
CA ASP A 28 -2.78 -7.77 -7.89
C ASP A 28 -1.32 -8.13 -7.61
N TYR A 29 -0.38 -7.27 -7.99
CA TYR A 29 1.02 -7.46 -7.63
C TYR A 29 1.22 -7.42 -6.11
N PHE A 30 0.68 -6.43 -5.41
CA PHE A 30 0.84 -6.38 -3.95
C PHE A 30 0.18 -7.58 -3.25
N LYS A 31 -1.00 -8.03 -3.72
CA LYS A 31 -1.62 -9.26 -3.22
C LYS A 31 -0.74 -10.49 -3.45
N ARG A 32 -0.15 -10.64 -4.63
CA ARG A 32 0.79 -11.73 -4.91
C ARG A 32 2.05 -11.65 -4.04
N ALA A 33 2.52 -10.45 -3.70
CA ALA A 33 3.62 -10.32 -2.76
C ALA A 33 3.23 -10.84 -1.37
N LEU A 34 1.98 -10.64 -0.95
CA LEU A 34 1.44 -11.18 0.30
C LEU A 34 1.19 -12.70 0.24
N THR A 35 0.88 -13.29 -0.93
CA THR A 35 0.83 -14.76 -1.04
C THR A 35 2.21 -15.39 -0.89
N VAL A 36 3.26 -14.70 -1.32
CA VAL A 36 4.66 -15.16 -1.16
C VAL A 36 5.16 -14.89 0.27
N ARG A 37 4.81 -13.74 0.85
CA ARG A 37 5.12 -13.41 2.24
C ARG A 37 3.92 -12.73 2.91
N PRO A 38 3.12 -13.49 3.69
CA PRO A 38 1.88 -13.00 4.30
C PRO A 38 2.05 -11.79 5.23
N SER A 39 3.23 -11.66 5.84
CA SER A 39 3.59 -10.56 6.72
C SER A 39 4.64 -9.69 6.04
N PHE A 40 4.22 -8.88 5.07
CA PHE A 40 5.15 -8.01 4.33
C PHE A 40 4.67 -6.55 4.28
N PRO A 41 5.17 -5.66 5.17
CA PRO A 41 4.68 -4.29 5.28
C PRO A 41 4.72 -3.47 3.97
N PRO A 42 5.79 -3.50 3.14
CA PRO A 42 5.80 -2.82 1.85
C PRO A 42 4.64 -3.19 0.90
N ALA A 43 4.15 -4.42 0.93
CA ALA A 43 3.00 -4.82 0.11
C ALA A 43 1.69 -4.24 0.68
N ILE A 44 1.56 -4.19 2.01
CA ILE A 44 0.40 -3.60 2.70
C ILE A 44 0.36 -2.08 2.46
N PHE A 45 1.51 -1.41 2.52
CA PHE A 45 1.63 0.01 2.16
C PHE A 45 1.23 0.25 0.70
N GLY A 46 1.70 -0.59 -0.23
CA GLY A 46 1.31 -0.51 -1.64
C GLY A 46 -0.21 -0.68 -1.85
N ILE A 47 -0.86 -1.59 -1.12
CA ILE A 47 -2.33 -1.72 -1.13
C ILE A 47 -3.01 -0.46 -0.62
N ALA A 48 -2.48 0.17 0.43
CA ALA A 48 -3.01 1.43 0.97
C ALA A 48 -2.92 2.57 -0.06
N GLU A 49 -1.81 2.67 -0.80
CA GLU A 49 -1.66 3.65 -1.87
C GLU A 49 -2.60 3.38 -3.05
N VAL A 50 -2.86 2.12 -3.39
CA VAL A 50 -3.87 1.77 -4.42
C VAL A 50 -5.27 2.21 -3.98
N HIS A 51 -5.68 1.88 -2.75
CA HIS A 51 -6.98 2.30 -2.23
C HIS A 51 -7.10 3.83 -2.21
N ARG A 52 -6.03 4.53 -1.82
CA ARG A 52 -5.97 6.00 -1.85
C ARG A 52 -6.15 6.53 -3.27
N ALA A 53 -5.44 5.97 -4.25
CA ALA A 53 -5.53 6.38 -5.66
C ALA A 53 -6.90 6.10 -6.29
N ARG A 54 -7.64 5.11 -5.79
CA ARG A 54 -9.02 4.81 -6.19
C ARG A 54 -10.08 5.68 -5.50
N GLY A 55 -9.69 6.51 -4.53
CA GLY A 55 -10.63 7.27 -3.70
C GLY A 55 -11.32 6.43 -2.62
N GLU A 56 -10.89 5.18 -2.42
CA GLU A 56 -11.42 4.25 -1.41
C GLU A 56 -10.83 4.59 -0.03
N LYS A 57 -11.19 5.77 0.47
CA LYS A 57 -10.59 6.43 1.63
C LYS A 57 -10.57 5.55 2.89
N GLU A 58 -11.68 4.93 3.25
CA GLU A 58 -11.79 4.08 4.44
C GLU A 58 -10.86 2.87 4.35
N LEU A 59 -10.78 2.22 3.18
CA LEU A 59 -9.89 1.07 2.94
C LEU A 59 -8.41 1.49 2.96
N ALA A 60 -8.10 2.67 2.44
CA ALA A 60 -6.75 3.24 2.48
C ALA A 60 -6.31 3.46 3.93
N ILE A 61 -7.14 4.14 4.75
CA ILE A 61 -6.86 4.38 6.18
C ILE A 61 -6.61 3.06 6.91
N HIS A 62 -7.50 2.07 6.75
CA HIS A 62 -7.35 0.78 7.40
C HIS A 62 -6.06 0.07 6.99
N SER A 63 -5.68 0.15 5.72
CA SER A 63 -4.45 -0.46 5.22
C SER A 63 -3.19 0.25 5.74
N TYR A 64 -3.18 1.59 5.85
CA TYR A 64 -2.08 2.32 6.47
C TYR A 64 -1.96 2.03 7.96
N GLN A 65 -3.09 1.90 8.68
CA GLN A 65 -3.07 1.51 10.10
C GLN A 65 -2.44 0.14 10.27
N ARG A 66 -2.86 -0.85 9.47
CA ARG A 66 -2.26 -2.19 9.49
C ARG A 66 -0.76 -2.17 9.18
N TYR A 67 -0.31 -1.33 8.25
CA TYR A 67 1.12 -1.13 8.01
C TYR A 67 1.84 -0.62 9.27
N LEU A 68 1.29 0.40 9.93
CA LEU A 68 1.86 1.00 11.14
C LEU A 68 1.85 0.05 12.33
N ASP A 69 0.85 -0.83 12.46
CA ASP A 69 0.82 -1.85 13.51
C ASP A 69 1.98 -2.85 13.36
N MET A 70 2.35 -3.17 12.12
CA MET A 70 3.43 -4.11 11.82
C MET A 70 4.82 -3.45 11.75
N SER A 71 4.88 -2.18 11.36
CA SER A 71 6.13 -1.44 11.17
C SER A 71 5.97 0.00 11.64
N PRO A 72 5.82 0.23 12.97
CA PRO A 72 5.57 1.57 13.51
C PRO A 72 6.73 2.54 13.28
N ASN A 73 7.94 1.99 13.08
CA ASN A 73 9.17 2.72 12.76
C ASN A 73 9.71 2.34 11.36
N GLY A 74 8.84 1.81 10.48
CA GLY A 74 9.19 1.49 9.10
C GLY A 74 9.51 2.74 8.28
N THR A 75 10.20 2.55 7.16
CA THR A 75 10.62 3.64 6.26
C THR A 75 9.45 4.53 5.81
N ASP A 76 8.28 3.94 5.56
CA ASP A 76 7.09 4.64 5.08
C ASP A 76 6.15 5.06 6.22
N ALA A 77 6.49 4.80 7.49
CA ALA A 77 5.63 5.13 8.63
C ALA A 77 5.28 6.62 8.71
N PRO A 78 6.22 7.57 8.47
CA PRO A 78 5.87 9.00 8.40
C PRO A 78 4.88 9.29 7.26
N ALA A 79 5.04 8.64 6.10
CA ALA A 79 4.13 8.82 4.97
C ALA A 79 2.74 8.26 5.28
N ALA A 80 2.65 7.06 5.84
CA ALA A 80 1.40 6.43 6.24
C ALA A 80 0.60 7.31 7.23
N ARG A 81 1.27 7.89 8.24
CA ARG A 81 0.63 8.82 9.19
C ARG A 81 0.08 10.06 8.50
N ARG A 82 0.86 10.68 7.60
CA ARG A 82 0.41 11.85 6.82
C ARG A 82 -0.80 11.52 5.95
N GLN A 83 -0.78 10.36 5.29
CA GLN A 83 -1.90 9.92 4.45
C GLN A 83 -3.16 9.69 5.27
N ILE A 84 -3.07 9.03 6.44
CA ILE A 84 -4.20 8.86 7.35
C ILE A 84 -4.78 10.22 7.75
N GLN A 85 -3.95 11.17 8.18
CA GLN A 85 -4.40 12.51 8.58
C GLN A 85 -5.07 13.27 7.43
N SER A 86 -4.43 13.28 6.25
CA SER A 86 -4.97 13.93 5.05
C SER A 86 -6.32 13.32 4.65
N LEU A 87 -6.43 11.99 4.71
CA LEU A 87 -7.67 11.30 4.39
C LEU A 87 -8.74 11.61 5.44
N GLN A 88 -8.43 11.61 6.74
CA GLN A 88 -9.38 11.93 7.81
C GLN A 88 -9.87 13.40 7.78
N GLY A 89 -8.98 14.34 7.43
CA GLY A 89 -9.27 15.78 7.40
C GLY A 89 -10.39 16.19 6.43
N GLY A 90 -10.71 15.38 5.42
CA GLY A 90 -11.86 15.60 4.53
C GLY A 90 -13.24 15.30 5.16
N ARG A 91 -13.34 15.14 6.50
CA ARG A 91 -14.59 14.84 7.22
C ARG A 91 -15.10 16.04 8.04
N GLN A 92 -14.79 17.28 7.65
CA GLN A 92 -15.40 18.48 8.20
C GLN A 92 -16.37 19.11 7.19
N ILE A 93 -17.62 18.63 7.18
CA ILE A 93 -18.81 19.49 7.09
C ILE A 93 -19.93 18.75 7.85
N ARG A 94 -20.24 19.21 9.06
CA ARG A 94 -21.57 19.14 9.65
C ARG A 94 -21.85 20.50 10.27
#